data_AF-A0A6V7THU5-F1
#
_entry.id   AF-A0A6V7THU5-F1
#
_cell.length_a   1.000
_cell.length_b   1.000
_cell.length_c   1.000
_cell.angle_alpha   90.00
_cell.angle_beta   90.00
_cell.angle_gamma   90.00
#
_symmetry.space_group_name_H-M   'P 1'
#
loop_
_entity.id
_entity.type
_entity.pdbx_description
1 polymer ?
#
loop_
_entity_poly.entity_id
_entity_poly.type
_entity_poly.pdbx_seq_one_letter_code
_entity_poly.pdbx_strand_id
1 'polypeptide(L)'
;MVFLSISISRLRIFLLLVLIFWHIGLYFFIFVLPRYEGSEERQLELEKFSKDLQEELSTFSPFSLPLKSLENAIIYTPNNLIVWSDFDYKSYLSGGKLETGADPYASNKFNQAISDSIEPNREISDTRDESCKQKQFIYNSLKLQKTSIIITFHNEARSTLLRTIWSIFERSPPKLLSEIILVDDFSLDENIGKELVNIQKVRVIRNLKREGLIRSRVKGAKLANAPILTFLDSHCECNVGWLQPLLHRIGEDNKAVVAPVIDVISMDNFNYIAASSNLKGGFGWNLVFKWDRLGIKAAWQRRKDPTSPIKSPVMAGGLFSISKNWFETLGTYDMEMDVWGGENLELSFRVWQCGGTLEIIPCSRVGHVFRKQHPYTFPGGSGKVFQRNTRRAAEVWLDEFKELYLQTVPSARHVDFGNISDRLAIREKLHCKNFKWYLDNVYPELQPLDLFNGRSVQISNGLFCLDSLGRSKVGQSVGLFRCHLDGGNQEWLYDEKSLRLKHSLSGLCVVYDQSSLLIFNHCSDEQFNNKIVISSLSKLSPSSLNNSTLFPIQINGNRCFTLINQQSENNYQSPNVILRALRCRKGDERQLWRITYFKN
;
A
#
# COMPACT_ATOMS: atom_id res chain seq x y z
N MET A 1 -19.49 70.48 59.43
CA MET A 1 -18.16 70.65 58.81
C MET A 1 -17.35 69.35 58.89
N VAL A 2 -17.79 68.26 58.24
CA VAL A 2 -17.01 67.00 58.14
C VAL A 2 -17.28 66.31 56.79
N PHE A 3 -17.25 67.05 55.67
CA PHE A 3 -17.52 66.44 54.35
C PHE A 3 -16.63 66.94 53.20
N LEU A 4 -15.49 67.58 53.46
CA LEU A 4 -14.63 68.12 52.40
C LEU A 4 -13.12 67.91 52.61
N SER A 5 -12.70 66.84 53.27
CA SER A 5 -11.26 66.55 53.49
C SER A 5 -10.78 65.17 52.98
N ILE A 6 -11.66 64.31 52.44
CA ILE A 6 -11.29 62.95 51.98
C ILE A 6 -11.14 62.83 50.44
N SER A 7 -11.38 63.91 49.67
CA SER A 7 -11.45 63.84 48.20
C SER A 7 -10.13 64.12 47.45
N ILE A 8 -9.13 64.79 48.08
CA ILE A 8 -7.90 65.20 47.36
C ILE A 8 -6.78 64.15 47.48
N SER A 9 -6.71 63.42 48.58
CA SER A 9 -5.65 62.41 48.81
C SER A 9 -5.82 61.19 47.91
N ARG A 10 -7.04 60.69 47.73
CA ARG A 10 -7.33 59.55 46.83
C ARG A 10 -7.15 59.89 45.35
N LEU A 11 -7.48 61.12 44.93
CA LEU A 11 -7.26 61.58 43.56
C LEU A 11 -5.76 61.75 43.25
N ARG A 12 -4.97 62.25 44.23
CA ARG A 12 -3.51 62.35 44.09
C ARG A 12 -2.85 60.98 43.99
N ILE A 13 -3.29 60.00 44.80
CA ILE A 13 -2.78 58.62 44.73
C ILE A 13 -3.15 57.98 43.39
N PHE A 14 -4.38 58.17 42.91
CA PHE A 14 -4.80 57.65 41.62
C PHE A 14 -4.00 58.25 40.45
N LEU A 15 -3.79 59.58 40.44
CA LEU A 15 -2.97 60.24 39.42
C LEU A 15 -1.50 59.81 39.46
N LEU A 16 -0.94 59.59 40.65
CA LEU A 16 0.41 59.04 40.82
C LEU A 16 0.52 57.61 40.27
N LEU A 17 -0.47 56.75 40.52
CA LEU A 17 -0.48 55.39 39.98
C LEU A 17 -0.62 55.37 38.45
N VAL A 18 -1.42 56.26 37.88
CA VAL A 18 -1.56 56.40 36.42
C VAL A 18 -0.24 56.90 35.80
N LEU A 19 0.44 57.88 36.42
CA LEU A 19 1.75 58.35 35.98
C LEU A 19 2.83 57.26 36.06
N ILE A 20 2.83 56.46 37.14
CA ILE A 20 3.75 55.32 37.29
C ILE A 20 3.48 54.27 36.21
N PHE A 21 2.22 53.90 35.95
CA PHE A 21 1.86 52.96 34.89
C PHE A 21 2.21 53.50 33.50
N TRP A 22 2.04 54.81 33.27
CA TRP A 22 2.40 55.45 32.01
C TRP A 22 3.92 55.45 31.81
N HIS A 23 4.71 55.74 32.85
CA HIS A 23 6.18 55.67 32.78
C HIS A 23 6.70 54.23 32.64
N ILE A 24 6.06 53.24 33.27
CA ILE A 24 6.40 51.82 33.07
C ILE A 24 6.06 51.38 31.64
N GLY A 25 4.88 51.78 31.12
CA GLY A 25 4.49 51.51 29.74
C GLY A 25 5.42 52.17 28.72
N LEU A 26 5.80 53.43 28.95
CA LEU A 26 6.76 54.18 28.14
C LEU A 26 8.16 53.55 28.22
N TYR A 27 8.60 53.10 29.40
CA TYR A 27 9.86 52.39 29.55
C TYR A 27 9.84 51.05 28.80
N PHE A 28 8.72 50.32 28.85
CA PHE A 28 8.54 49.08 28.09
C PHE A 28 8.53 49.34 26.58
N PHE A 29 7.89 50.43 26.12
CA PHE A 29 7.81 50.77 24.70
C PHE A 29 9.10 51.34 24.12
N ILE A 30 9.88 52.08 24.91
CA ILE A 30 11.14 52.71 24.47
C ILE A 30 12.36 51.81 24.69
N PHE A 31 12.39 51.00 25.76
CA PHE A 31 13.59 50.25 26.14
C PHE A 31 13.45 48.72 26.04
N VAL A 32 12.22 48.17 26.04
CA VAL A 32 11.99 46.71 26.00
C VAL A 32 11.50 46.24 24.63
N LEU A 33 10.49 46.89 24.05
CA LEU A 33 9.94 46.55 22.73
C LEU A 33 10.95 46.69 21.57
N PRO A 34 11.84 47.71 21.54
CA PRO A 34 12.84 47.81 20.46
C PRO A 34 13.97 46.77 20.57
N ARG A 35 14.10 46.05 21.69
CA ARG A 35 14.98 44.88 21.80
C ARG A 35 14.34 43.58 21.31
N TYR A 36 13.05 43.61 20.93
CA TYR A 36 12.29 42.44 20.48
C TYR A 36 12.02 42.46 18.96
N GLU A 37 12.48 43.47 18.23
CA GLU A 37 12.52 43.46 16.77
C GLU A 37 13.82 42.80 16.29
N GLY A 38 13.72 41.50 16.02
CA GLY A 38 14.79 40.64 15.54
C GLY A 38 15.26 40.98 14.12
N SER A 39 16.15 41.95 14.01
CA SER A 39 16.99 42.16 12.82
C SER A 39 18.40 41.60 13.04
N GLU A 40 19.08 41.95 14.13
CA GLU A 40 20.46 41.51 14.41
C GLU A 40 20.57 40.01 14.69
N GLU A 41 19.68 39.43 15.48
CA GLU A 41 19.69 37.98 15.78
C GLU A 41 19.41 37.15 14.52
N ARG A 42 18.54 37.68 13.64
CA ARG A 42 18.22 37.10 12.33
C ARG A 42 19.39 37.23 11.35
N GLN A 43 20.12 38.35 11.38
CA GLN A 43 21.32 38.56 10.59
C GLN A 43 22.47 37.66 11.06
N LEU A 44 22.64 37.49 12.38
CA LEU A 44 23.59 36.57 12.97
C LEU A 44 23.24 35.11 12.67
N GLU A 45 21.95 34.74 12.69
CA GLU A 45 21.50 33.42 12.24
C GLU A 45 21.74 33.21 10.74
N LEU A 46 21.51 34.23 9.91
CA LEU A 46 21.77 34.17 8.46
C LEU A 46 23.26 34.12 8.13
N GLU A 47 24.11 34.86 8.85
CA GLU A 47 25.56 34.82 8.71
C GLU A 47 26.13 33.50 9.24
N LYS A 48 25.59 32.99 10.34
CA LYS A 48 25.94 31.66 10.86
C LYS A 48 25.49 30.56 9.90
N PHE A 49 24.28 30.65 9.37
CA PHE A 49 23.78 29.75 8.34
C PHE A 49 24.64 29.82 7.07
N SER A 50 25.04 31.03 6.64
CA SER A 50 25.93 31.23 5.48
C SER A 50 27.33 30.66 5.70
N LYS A 51 27.91 30.83 6.90
CA LYS A 51 29.19 30.22 7.30
C LYS A 51 29.11 28.70 7.40
N ASP A 52 28.06 28.17 8.03
CA ASP A 52 27.81 26.73 8.12
C ASP A 52 27.63 26.13 6.71
N LEU A 53 26.96 26.85 5.80
CA LEU A 53 26.80 26.47 4.40
C LEU A 53 28.14 26.49 3.63
N GLN A 54 28.99 27.51 3.85
CA GLN A 54 30.33 27.60 3.26
C GLN A 54 31.27 26.50 3.78
N GLU A 55 31.16 26.15 5.06
CA GLU A 55 31.93 25.06 5.67
C GLU A 55 31.44 23.69 5.15
N GLU A 56 30.12 23.49 4.96
CA GLU A 56 29.54 22.32 4.28
C GLU A 56 29.97 22.22 2.79
N LEU A 57 30.06 23.35 2.07
CA LEU A 57 30.55 23.40 0.69
C LEU A 57 32.03 23.03 0.58
N SER A 58 32.84 23.40 1.57
CA SER A 58 34.28 23.09 1.61
C SER A 58 34.62 21.64 1.99
N THR A 59 33.67 20.93 2.60
CA THR A 59 33.84 19.52 3.03
C THR A 59 33.21 18.51 2.07
N PHE A 60 32.56 18.97 0.99
CA PHE A 60 32.00 18.10 -0.04
C PHE A 60 33.12 17.52 -0.93
N SER A 61 33.70 16.41 -0.49
CA SER A 61 34.53 15.57 -1.36
C SER A 61 33.66 14.99 -2.47
N PRO A 62 34.04 15.10 -3.77
CA PRO A 62 33.40 14.32 -4.82
C PRO A 62 33.48 12.85 -4.44
N PHE A 63 32.34 12.17 -4.48
CA PHE A 63 32.09 10.80 -4.02
C PHE A 63 33.27 9.85 -4.31
N SER A 64 34.14 9.62 -3.34
CA SER A 64 35.24 8.66 -3.40
C SER A 64 34.80 7.33 -2.80
N LEU A 65 33.89 6.64 -3.50
CA LEU A 65 33.63 5.21 -3.26
C LEU A 65 33.78 4.45 -4.57
N PRO A 66 34.42 3.27 -4.55
CA PRO A 66 34.66 2.50 -5.77
C PRO A 66 33.32 2.15 -6.39
N LEU A 67 33.18 2.37 -7.71
CA LEU A 67 32.11 1.83 -8.54
C LEU A 67 32.09 0.30 -8.37
N LYS A 68 31.40 -0.21 -7.34
CA LYS A 68 30.93 -1.58 -7.35
C LYS A 68 29.91 -1.62 -8.47
N SER A 69 30.25 -2.28 -9.57
CA SER A 69 29.37 -2.43 -10.72
C SER A 69 28.03 -3.00 -10.22
N LEU A 70 26.99 -2.17 -10.20
CA LEU A 70 25.64 -2.68 -10.00
C LEU A 70 25.29 -3.48 -11.25
N GLU A 71 24.89 -4.73 -11.05
CA GLU A 71 24.49 -5.57 -12.16
C GLU A 71 23.30 -4.96 -12.91
N ASN A 72 23.38 -4.97 -14.24
CA ASN A 72 22.35 -4.44 -15.14
C ASN A 72 21.96 -2.98 -14.84
N ALA A 73 22.93 -2.13 -14.46
CA ALA A 73 22.67 -0.72 -14.22
C ALA A 73 23.85 0.19 -14.57
N ILE A 74 23.54 1.42 -14.99
CA ILE A 74 24.48 2.52 -15.20
C ILE A 74 24.34 3.48 -14.02
N ILE A 75 25.46 3.91 -13.44
CA ILE A 75 25.49 5.02 -12.48
C ILE A 75 25.98 6.24 -13.25
N TYR A 76 25.14 7.27 -13.35
CA TYR A 76 25.55 8.50 -14.02
C TYR A 76 26.49 9.33 -13.14
N THR A 77 27.52 9.89 -13.76
CA THR A 77 28.49 10.77 -13.11
C THR A 77 28.16 12.23 -13.43
N PRO A 78 28.15 13.14 -12.43
CA PRO A 78 27.96 14.56 -12.67
C PRO A 78 29.16 15.15 -13.41
N ASN A 79 28.89 16.06 -14.35
CA ASN A 79 29.92 16.81 -15.06
C ASN A 79 30.30 18.08 -14.27
N ASN A 80 29.30 18.75 -13.72
CA ASN A 80 29.47 19.91 -12.85
C ASN A 80 28.32 19.96 -11.84
N LEU A 81 28.63 20.05 -10.55
CA LEU A 81 27.62 20.06 -9.51
C LEU A 81 27.04 21.48 -9.33
N ILE A 82 25.71 21.56 -9.26
CA ILE A 82 24.96 22.80 -9.03
C ILE A 82 24.09 22.68 -7.79
N VAL A 83 23.90 23.79 -7.09
CA VAL A 83 22.92 23.87 -6.01
C VAL A 83 21.53 23.68 -6.61
N TRP A 84 20.66 22.95 -5.92
CA TRP A 84 19.33 22.60 -6.43
C TRP A 84 18.47 23.83 -6.77
N SER A 85 18.68 24.97 -6.08
CA SER A 85 18.00 26.24 -6.35
C SER A 85 18.37 26.85 -7.70
N ASP A 86 19.55 26.55 -8.21
CA ASP A 86 20.07 27.08 -9.48
C ASP A 86 19.74 26.17 -10.68
N PHE A 87 19.06 25.06 -10.43
CA PHE A 87 18.64 24.13 -11.48
C PHE A 87 17.62 24.80 -12.41
N ASP A 88 17.90 24.82 -13.72
CA ASP A 88 16.97 25.32 -14.73
C ASP A 88 15.81 24.33 -14.93
N TYR A 89 14.88 24.38 -13.99
CA TYR A 89 13.70 23.54 -14.02
C TYR A 89 12.79 23.86 -15.20
N LYS A 90 12.77 25.10 -15.70
CA LYS A 90 11.92 25.48 -16.84
C LYS A 90 12.36 24.75 -18.10
N SER A 91 13.67 24.71 -18.36
CA SER A 91 14.21 23.88 -19.46
C SER A 91 13.88 22.41 -19.24
N TYR A 92 14.12 21.88 -18.03
CA TYR A 92 13.84 20.47 -17.71
C TYR A 92 12.37 20.10 -17.93
N LEU A 93 11.42 20.94 -17.49
CA LEU A 93 9.98 20.71 -17.69
C LEU A 93 9.59 20.81 -19.16
N SER A 94 10.24 21.68 -19.94
CA SER A 94 9.93 21.82 -21.37
C SER A 94 10.21 20.53 -22.16
N GLY A 95 11.22 19.75 -21.76
CA GLY A 95 11.54 18.45 -22.35
C GLY A 95 10.49 17.35 -22.12
N GLY A 96 9.54 17.54 -21.21
CA GLY A 96 8.46 16.59 -20.92
C GLY A 96 7.05 17.12 -21.23
N LYS A 97 6.94 18.29 -21.88
CA LYS A 97 5.67 18.97 -22.10
C LYS A 97 4.76 18.16 -23.02
N LEU A 98 3.47 18.10 -22.67
CA LEU A 98 2.46 17.47 -23.52
C LEU A 98 2.34 18.15 -24.89
N GLU A 99 2.18 17.33 -25.94
CA GLU A 99 1.84 17.81 -27.27
C GLU A 99 0.46 18.47 -27.29
N THR A 100 0.28 19.49 -28.14
CA THR A 100 -1.00 20.20 -28.27
C THR A 100 -2.11 19.24 -28.69
N GLY A 101 -3.15 19.12 -27.86
CA GLY A 101 -4.29 18.23 -28.10
C GLY A 101 -4.13 16.79 -27.62
N ALA A 102 -2.98 16.44 -27.01
CA ALA A 102 -2.80 15.14 -26.38
C ALA A 102 -3.69 14.97 -25.13
N ASP A 103 -4.12 13.73 -24.86
CA ASP A 103 -4.84 13.39 -23.63
C ASP A 103 -3.90 13.53 -22.42
N PRO A 104 -4.17 14.45 -21.47
CA PRO A 104 -3.29 14.70 -20.33
C PRO A 104 -3.21 13.53 -19.34
N TYR A 105 -4.09 12.54 -19.42
CA TYR A 105 -4.08 11.36 -18.56
C TYR A 105 -3.40 10.14 -19.20
N ALA A 106 -3.09 10.18 -20.49
CA ALA A 106 -2.65 9.00 -21.24
C ALA A 106 -1.39 8.36 -20.67
N SER A 107 -0.33 9.15 -20.46
CA SER A 107 0.98 8.65 -20.04
C SER A 107 1.01 8.26 -18.56
N ASN A 108 0.37 9.05 -17.71
CA ASN A 108 0.58 8.98 -16.27
C ASN A 108 -0.66 8.58 -15.46
N LYS A 109 -1.86 8.53 -16.05
CA LYS A 109 -3.13 8.28 -15.34
C LYS A 109 -3.43 9.30 -14.22
N PHE A 110 -2.87 10.49 -14.35
CA PHE A 110 -3.24 11.74 -13.66
C PHE A 110 -3.14 12.87 -14.68
N ASN A 111 -3.71 14.04 -14.38
CA ASN A 111 -3.74 15.18 -15.29
C ASN A 111 -2.35 15.86 -15.38
N GLN A 112 -1.55 15.43 -16.35
CA GLN A 112 -0.19 15.98 -16.52
C GLN A 112 -0.23 17.46 -16.94
N ALA A 113 -1.22 17.92 -17.69
CA ALA A 113 -1.32 19.34 -18.08
C ALA A 113 -1.44 20.27 -16.87
N ILE A 114 -2.22 19.85 -15.85
CA ILE A 114 -2.31 20.58 -14.57
C ILE A 114 -1.02 20.44 -13.76
N SER A 115 -0.40 19.25 -13.73
CA SER A 115 0.89 19.06 -13.07
C SER A 115 1.99 19.97 -13.62
N ASP A 116 2.05 20.13 -14.94
CA ASP A 116 3.06 20.89 -15.66
C ASP A 116 2.86 22.41 -15.53
N SER A 117 1.64 22.87 -15.22
CA SER A 117 1.35 24.29 -14.97
C SER A 117 1.66 24.75 -13.54
N ILE A 118 1.94 23.80 -12.64
CA ILE A 118 2.24 24.06 -11.23
C ILE A 118 3.76 24.11 -11.04
N GLU A 119 4.24 25.14 -10.35
CA GLU A 119 5.67 25.29 -10.05
C GLU A 119 6.20 24.17 -9.11
N PRO A 120 7.48 23.79 -9.21
CA PRO A 120 8.07 22.77 -8.33
C PRO A 120 8.04 23.14 -6.83
N ASN A 121 8.19 24.44 -6.52
CA ASN A 121 8.23 25.00 -5.17
C ASN A 121 6.86 25.47 -4.65
N ARG A 122 5.76 24.99 -5.24
CA ARG A 122 4.42 25.43 -4.83
C ARG A 122 4.17 25.28 -3.32
N GLU A 123 3.48 26.27 -2.76
CA GLU A 123 3.00 26.22 -1.38
C GLU A 123 1.90 25.16 -1.22
N ILE A 124 1.94 24.44 -0.09
CA ILE A 124 0.94 23.45 0.29
C ILE A 124 0.53 23.69 1.74
N SER A 125 -0.72 23.36 2.09
CA SER A 125 -1.22 23.56 3.45
C SER A 125 -0.49 22.65 4.45
N ASP A 126 -0.14 23.18 5.63
CA ASP A 126 0.34 22.36 6.75
C ASP A 126 -0.85 21.56 7.32
N THR A 127 -0.86 20.26 7.05
CA THR A 127 -1.93 19.32 7.44
C THR A 127 -1.66 18.60 8.76
N ARG A 128 -0.57 18.96 9.46
CA ARG A 128 -0.22 18.36 10.75
C ARG A 128 -1.16 18.88 11.84
N ASP A 129 -1.32 18.07 12.89
CA ASP A 129 -1.99 18.52 14.11
C ASP A 129 -1.18 19.64 14.77
N GLU A 130 -1.84 20.60 15.43
CA GLU A 130 -1.18 21.72 16.09
C GLU A 130 -0.14 21.26 17.12
N SER A 131 -0.41 20.14 17.81
CA SER A 131 0.50 19.53 18.78
C SER A 131 1.82 19.07 18.14
N CYS A 132 1.83 18.75 16.84
CA CYS A 132 3.04 18.38 16.12
C CYS A 132 3.98 19.56 15.92
N LYS A 133 3.46 20.78 15.81
CA LYS A 133 4.27 21.99 15.66
C LYS A 133 5.10 22.25 16.91
N GLN A 134 4.54 21.96 18.09
CA GLN A 134 5.27 22.05 19.35
C GLN A 134 6.37 20.98 19.45
N LYS A 135 6.09 19.74 19.05
CA LYS A 135 7.12 18.68 19.01
C LYS A 135 8.24 18.96 18.01
N GLN A 136 7.99 19.78 16.98
CA GLN A 136 9.02 20.17 16.01
C GLN A 136 10.23 20.85 16.67
N PHE A 137 10.01 21.68 17.69
CA PHE A 137 11.11 22.34 18.42
C PHE A 137 12.00 21.30 19.12
N ILE A 138 11.41 20.24 19.66
CA ILE A 138 12.14 19.12 20.27
C ILE A 138 12.95 18.40 19.20
N TYR A 139 12.33 18.04 18.08
CA TYR A 139 13.05 17.32 17.02
C TYR A 139 14.24 18.11 16.45
N ASN A 140 14.13 19.44 16.40
CA ASN A 140 15.20 20.30 15.91
C ASN A 140 16.41 20.39 16.86
N SER A 141 16.22 20.17 18.16
CA SER A 141 17.30 20.15 19.17
C SER A 141 17.98 18.79 19.31
N LEU A 142 17.39 17.72 18.77
CA LEU A 142 17.96 16.38 18.82
C LEU A 142 19.03 16.14 17.75
N LYS A 143 20.03 15.33 18.10
CA LYS A 143 21.02 14.81 17.15
C LYS A 143 20.47 13.57 16.46
N LEU A 144 19.75 13.77 15.36
CA LEU A 144 19.17 12.70 14.55
C LEU A 144 20.19 12.15 13.53
N GLN A 145 20.06 10.87 13.19
CA GLN A 145 20.87 10.23 12.15
C GLN A 145 20.45 10.69 10.76
N LYS A 146 21.40 10.72 9.80
CA LYS A 146 21.11 11.08 8.41
C LYS A 146 20.34 9.98 7.69
N THR A 147 19.64 10.34 6.62
CA THR A 147 18.95 9.40 5.72
C THR A 147 19.43 9.52 4.27
N SER A 148 19.39 8.42 3.54
CA SER A 148 19.48 8.37 2.08
C SER A 148 18.06 8.14 1.55
N ILE A 149 17.55 9.09 0.77
CA ILE A 149 16.21 9.01 0.22
C ILE A 149 16.28 8.30 -1.14
N ILE A 150 15.49 7.26 -1.34
CA ILE A 150 15.49 6.44 -2.55
C ILE A 150 14.15 6.64 -3.27
N ILE A 151 14.22 7.10 -4.52
CA ILE A 151 13.06 7.32 -5.38
C ILE A 151 13.26 6.48 -6.64
N THR A 152 12.40 5.49 -6.81
CA THR A 152 12.34 4.68 -8.02
C THR A 152 11.28 5.24 -8.96
N PHE A 153 11.57 5.32 -10.25
CA PHE A 153 10.61 5.83 -11.23
C PHE A 153 10.73 5.07 -12.56
N HIS A 154 9.64 5.05 -13.33
CA HIS A 154 9.59 4.49 -14.67
C HIS A 154 8.62 5.35 -15.49
N ASN A 155 9.08 6.05 -16.51
CA ASN A 155 8.25 6.93 -17.36
C ASN A 155 7.41 7.95 -16.57
N GLU A 156 7.96 8.50 -15.47
CA GLU A 156 7.24 9.48 -14.66
C GLU A 156 7.16 10.85 -15.36
N ALA A 157 6.09 11.61 -15.13
CA ALA A 157 6.05 13.01 -15.55
C ALA A 157 7.20 13.81 -14.92
N ARG A 158 7.91 14.57 -15.74
CA ARG A 158 9.02 15.43 -15.28
C ARG A 158 8.59 16.36 -14.15
N SER A 159 7.40 16.94 -14.23
CA SER A 159 6.85 17.86 -13.22
C SER A 159 6.65 17.22 -11.85
N THR A 160 6.09 16.01 -11.77
CA THR A 160 5.90 15.31 -10.49
C THR A 160 7.20 14.79 -9.89
N LEU A 161 8.11 14.27 -10.72
CA LEU A 161 9.42 13.80 -10.24
C LEU A 161 10.22 14.96 -9.66
N LEU A 162 10.29 16.08 -10.40
CA LEU A 162 11.01 17.25 -9.93
C LEU A 162 10.38 17.84 -8.67
N ARG A 163 9.05 17.97 -8.60
CA ARG A 163 8.37 18.50 -7.42
C ARG A 163 8.54 17.60 -6.19
N THR A 164 8.68 16.29 -6.38
CA THR A 164 9.07 15.37 -5.30
C THR A 164 10.44 15.72 -4.76
N ILE A 165 11.44 15.81 -5.64
CA ILE A 165 12.84 16.17 -5.29
C ILE A 165 12.91 17.56 -4.64
N TRP A 166 12.20 18.53 -5.21
CA TRP A 166 12.15 19.90 -4.73
C TRP A 166 11.57 19.97 -3.31
N SER A 167 10.44 19.30 -3.06
CA SER A 167 9.84 19.25 -1.74
C SER A 167 10.76 18.65 -0.66
N ILE A 168 11.62 17.69 -1.05
CA ILE A 168 12.60 17.10 -0.15
C ILE A 168 13.67 18.12 0.22
N PHE A 169 14.24 18.83 -0.75
CA PHE A 169 15.25 19.85 -0.48
C PHE A 169 14.70 21.00 0.36
N GLU A 170 13.53 21.50 0.00
CA GLU A 170 12.89 22.64 0.65
C GLU A 170 12.49 22.34 2.11
N ARG A 171 11.99 21.12 2.39
CA ARG A 171 11.31 20.79 3.66
C ARG A 171 12.03 19.77 4.52
N SER A 172 13.29 19.46 4.20
CA SER A 172 14.16 18.60 5.02
C SER A 172 15.37 19.39 5.53
N PRO A 173 15.77 19.28 6.80
CA PRO A 173 17.00 19.90 7.27
C PRO A 173 18.22 19.40 6.47
N PRO A 174 19.04 20.29 5.87
CA PRO A 174 20.16 19.88 5.01
C PRO A 174 21.12 18.89 5.69
N LYS A 175 21.36 19.07 7.00
CA LYS A 175 22.21 18.19 7.82
C LYS A 175 21.73 16.74 7.93
N LEU A 176 20.43 16.48 7.76
CA LEU A 176 19.82 15.15 7.86
C LEU A 176 19.70 14.46 6.50
N LEU A 177 19.73 15.22 5.40
CA LEU A 177 19.70 14.69 4.05
C LEU A 177 21.12 14.35 3.59
N SER A 178 21.44 13.06 3.54
CA SER A 178 22.72 12.57 3.03
C SER A 178 22.78 12.65 1.50
N GLU A 179 21.79 12.05 0.85
CA GLU A 179 21.68 11.96 -0.61
C GLU A 179 20.24 11.59 -1.03
N ILE A 180 19.88 11.93 -2.27
CA ILE A 180 18.69 11.47 -2.97
C ILE A 180 19.16 10.54 -4.10
N ILE A 181 18.77 9.27 -4.04
CA ILE A 181 19.11 8.25 -5.02
C ILE A 181 17.91 8.03 -5.93
N LEU A 182 17.99 8.52 -7.15
CA LEU A 182 17.02 8.30 -8.20
C LEU A 182 17.37 7.01 -8.94
N VAL A 183 16.44 6.08 -8.99
CA VAL A 183 16.58 4.81 -9.71
C VAL A 183 15.58 4.79 -10.86
N ASP A 184 16.10 5.08 -12.05
CA ASP A 184 15.37 4.99 -13.31
C ASP A 184 15.23 3.51 -13.71
N ASP A 185 14.02 2.97 -13.55
CA ASP A 185 13.68 1.60 -13.90
C ASP A 185 13.35 1.47 -15.39
N PHE A 186 14.31 1.79 -16.24
CA PHE A 186 14.24 1.61 -17.70
C PHE A 186 13.13 2.46 -18.34
N SER A 187 13.09 3.76 -18.03
CA SER A 187 12.24 4.73 -18.73
C SER A 187 12.61 4.82 -20.21
N LEU A 188 11.63 5.13 -21.07
CA LEU A 188 11.81 5.32 -22.51
C LEU A 188 12.70 6.53 -22.79
N ASP A 189 12.43 7.66 -22.15
CA ASP A 189 13.31 8.81 -22.13
C ASP A 189 14.29 8.72 -20.95
N GLU A 190 15.57 8.45 -21.24
CA GLU A 190 16.62 8.43 -20.21
C GLU A 190 16.89 9.82 -19.61
N ASN A 191 16.52 10.89 -20.32
CA ASN A 191 16.81 12.25 -19.90
C ASN A 191 15.98 12.71 -18.70
N ILE A 192 14.84 12.06 -18.42
CA ILE A 192 14.04 12.24 -17.21
C ILE A 192 14.94 12.13 -15.96
N GLY A 193 15.81 11.12 -15.91
CA GLY A 193 16.78 10.97 -14.83
C GLY A 193 18.09 11.70 -15.09
N LYS A 194 18.64 11.56 -16.30
CA LYS A 194 20.00 11.99 -16.63
C LYS A 194 20.23 13.50 -16.48
N GLU A 195 19.23 14.33 -16.78
CA GLU A 195 19.35 15.78 -16.62
C GLU A 195 19.45 16.22 -15.15
N LEU A 196 19.00 15.39 -14.20
CA LEU A 196 19.00 15.69 -12.76
C LEU A 196 20.34 15.36 -12.08
N VAL A 197 21.28 14.72 -12.80
CA VAL A 197 22.55 14.21 -12.26
C VAL A 197 23.43 15.31 -11.65
N ASN A 198 23.37 16.51 -12.21
CA ASN A 198 24.20 17.64 -11.78
C ASN A 198 23.71 18.30 -10.49
N ILE A 199 22.51 17.96 -10.00
CA ILE A 199 21.99 18.53 -8.75
C ILE A 199 22.77 17.97 -7.56
N GLN A 200 23.32 18.83 -6.70
CA GLN A 200 24.00 18.41 -5.47
C GLN A 200 23.14 17.46 -4.63
N LYS A 201 23.78 16.47 -4.01
CA LYS A 201 23.15 15.37 -3.26
C LYS A 201 22.27 14.42 -4.09
N VAL A 202 22.02 14.67 -5.38
CA VAL A 202 21.31 13.73 -6.25
C VAL A 202 22.29 12.74 -6.87
N ARG A 203 21.96 11.45 -6.82
CA ARG A 203 22.64 10.38 -7.55
C ARG A 203 21.62 9.66 -8.43
N VAL A 204 21.93 9.48 -9.70
CA VAL A 204 21.01 8.82 -10.64
C VAL A 204 21.61 7.51 -11.11
N ILE A 205 20.81 6.45 -11.01
CA ILE A 205 21.11 5.12 -11.52
C ILE A 205 20.04 4.76 -12.53
N ARG A 206 20.42 4.15 -13.65
CA ARG A 206 19.49 3.64 -14.67
C ARG A 206 19.65 2.14 -14.83
N ASN A 207 18.56 1.40 -14.68
CA ASN A 207 18.54 -0.01 -15.03
C ASN A 207 18.64 -0.20 -16.55
N LEU A 208 19.41 -1.19 -16.99
CA LEU A 208 19.57 -1.55 -18.41
C LEU A 208 18.40 -2.37 -18.97
N LYS A 209 17.50 -2.83 -18.11
CA LYS A 209 16.24 -3.51 -18.42
C LYS A 209 15.21 -3.14 -17.37
N ARG A 210 13.93 -3.33 -17.65
CA ARG A 210 12.87 -3.10 -16.66
C ARG A 210 12.91 -4.17 -15.57
N GLU A 211 13.36 -3.79 -14.39
CA GLU A 211 13.51 -4.68 -13.23
C GLU A 211 12.25 -4.68 -12.37
N GLY A 212 11.51 -3.58 -12.33
CA GLY A 212 10.39 -3.37 -11.42
C GLY A 212 10.76 -2.54 -10.19
N LEU A 213 9.73 -2.06 -9.50
CA LEU A 213 9.83 -1.25 -8.27
C LEU A 213 10.73 -1.92 -7.23
N ILE A 214 10.47 -3.20 -6.98
CA ILE A 214 11.03 -3.97 -5.87
C ILE A 214 12.55 -4.08 -6.00
N ARG A 215 13.02 -4.59 -7.13
CA ARG A 215 14.45 -4.76 -7.43
C ARG A 215 15.17 -3.40 -7.55
N SER A 216 14.49 -2.38 -8.08
CA SER A 216 15.02 -1.02 -8.17
C SER A 216 15.25 -0.39 -6.79
N ARG A 217 14.31 -0.56 -5.85
CA ARG A 217 14.48 -0.11 -4.46
C ARG A 217 15.67 -0.80 -3.78
N VAL A 218 15.85 -2.10 -4.01
CA VAL A 218 17.02 -2.82 -3.46
C VAL A 218 18.33 -2.33 -4.07
N LYS A 219 18.39 -2.03 -5.38
CA LYS A 219 19.58 -1.42 -6.00
C LYS A 219 19.90 -0.05 -5.39
N GLY A 220 18.88 0.79 -5.18
CA GLY A 220 19.05 2.07 -4.48
C GLY A 220 19.56 1.90 -3.05
N ALA A 221 18.99 0.96 -2.28
CA ALA A 221 19.39 0.65 -0.91
C ALA A 221 20.84 0.16 -0.81
N LYS A 222 21.31 -0.63 -1.79
CA LYS A 222 22.71 -1.11 -1.84
C LYS A 222 23.71 0.05 -2.00
N LEU A 223 23.32 1.12 -2.71
CA LEU A 223 24.18 2.30 -2.93
C LEU A 223 24.07 3.38 -1.85
N ALA A 224 23.02 3.34 -1.02
CA ALA A 224 22.80 4.29 0.05
C ALA A 224 23.93 4.26 1.07
N ASN A 225 24.46 5.42 1.44
CA ASN A 225 25.53 5.56 2.43
C ASN A 225 25.02 5.86 3.85
N ALA A 226 23.80 6.36 3.98
CA ALA A 226 23.25 6.73 5.27
C ALA A 226 22.79 5.52 6.11
N PRO A 227 22.77 5.65 7.45
CA PRO A 227 22.28 4.60 8.35
C PRO A 227 20.77 4.37 8.28
N ILE A 228 20.00 5.34 7.79
CA ILE A 228 18.56 5.25 7.59
C ILE A 228 18.27 5.32 6.08
N LEU A 229 17.37 4.46 5.62
CA LEU A 229 16.80 4.49 4.28
C LEU A 229 15.41 5.10 4.36
N THR A 230 15.09 6.01 3.45
CA THR A 230 13.74 6.56 3.28
C THR A 230 13.30 6.34 1.84
N PHE A 231 12.22 5.59 1.64
CA PHE A 231 11.65 5.34 0.33
C PHE A 231 10.49 6.31 0.09
N LEU A 232 10.47 6.91 -1.11
CA LEU A 232 9.37 7.74 -1.60
C LEU A 232 9.03 7.33 -3.03
N ASP A 233 7.77 7.45 -3.40
CA ASP A 233 7.34 7.35 -4.79
C ASP A 233 7.66 8.66 -5.53
N SER A 234 7.73 8.61 -6.85
CA SER A 234 8.17 9.70 -7.73
C SER A 234 7.14 10.82 -7.98
N HIS A 235 6.04 10.81 -7.23
CA HIS A 235 4.90 11.72 -7.35
C HIS A 235 4.35 12.04 -5.96
N CYS A 236 5.25 12.51 -5.11
CA CYS A 236 5.01 12.87 -3.73
C CYS A 236 5.34 14.34 -3.45
N GLU A 237 4.74 14.91 -2.41
CA GLU A 237 5.13 16.23 -1.90
C GLU A 237 5.26 16.17 -0.40
N CYS A 238 6.48 16.33 0.09
CA CYS A 238 6.77 16.34 1.51
C CYS A 238 6.18 17.61 2.14
N ASN A 239 5.56 17.50 3.32
CA ASN A 239 5.07 18.65 4.07
C ASN A 239 6.15 19.18 5.04
N VAL A 240 5.89 20.35 5.65
CA VAL A 240 6.83 20.95 6.60
C VAL A 240 7.08 20.00 7.79
N GLY A 241 8.35 19.82 8.16
CA GLY A 241 8.76 19.00 9.31
C GLY A 241 8.46 17.50 9.17
N TRP A 242 8.29 16.99 7.94
CA TRP A 242 7.94 15.59 7.70
C TRP A 242 9.03 14.60 8.13
N LEU A 243 10.31 14.95 7.99
CA LEU A 243 11.41 13.99 8.05
C LEU A 243 11.80 13.64 9.49
N GLN A 244 11.97 14.65 10.34
CA GLN A 244 12.52 14.48 11.68
C GLN A 244 11.71 13.52 12.57
N PRO A 245 10.35 13.53 12.58
CA PRO A 245 9.56 12.56 13.34
C PRO A 245 9.84 11.10 12.95
N LEU A 246 10.09 10.83 11.66
CA LEU A 246 10.41 9.49 11.17
C LEU A 246 11.79 9.04 11.68
N LEU A 247 12.80 9.90 11.52
CA LEU A 247 14.18 9.59 11.92
C LEU A 247 14.32 9.47 13.45
N HIS A 248 13.58 10.29 14.19
CA HIS A 248 13.52 10.21 15.64
C HIS A 248 13.02 8.84 16.11
N ARG A 249 11.90 8.35 15.54
CA ARG A 249 11.32 7.07 15.94
C ARG A 249 12.24 5.89 15.66
N ILE A 250 12.95 5.89 14.53
CA ILE A 250 13.98 4.86 14.23
C ILE A 250 15.16 4.95 15.20
N GLY A 251 15.51 6.16 15.66
CA GLY A 251 16.53 6.36 16.69
C GLY A 251 16.14 5.76 18.05
N GLU A 252 14.85 5.77 18.39
CA GLU A 252 14.33 5.14 19.60
C GLU A 252 14.21 3.61 19.46
N ASP A 253 13.88 3.11 18.28
CA ASP A 253 13.76 1.69 17.98
C ASP A 253 14.27 1.40 16.56
N ASN A 254 15.47 0.84 16.48
CA ASN A 254 16.13 0.55 15.21
C ASN A 254 15.45 -0.57 14.40
N LYS A 255 14.49 -1.30 14.99
CA LYS A 255 13.68 -2.32 14.32
C LYS A 255 12.31 -1.81 13.89
N ALA A 256 11.99 -0.54 14.16
CA ALA A 256 10.77 0.09 13.69
C ALA A 256 10.86 0.42 12.19
N VAL A 257 9.78 0.12 11.46
CA VAL A 257 9.52 0.59 10.11
C VAL A 257 8.43 1.64 10.20
N VAL A 258 8.74 2.87 9.81
CA VAL A 258 7.88 4.03 10.07
C VAL A 258 7.42 4.67 8.77
N ALA A 259 6.12 4.94 8.66
CA ALA A 259 5.51 5.58 7.51
C ALA A 259 4.91 6.95 7.90
N PRO A 260 4.91 7.95 7.01
CA PRO A 260 4.14 9.16 7.22
C PRO A 260 2.63 8.86 7.13
N VAL A 261 1.82 9.79 7.62
CA VAL A 261 0.43 9.88 7.14
C VAL A 261 0.48 10.37 5.70
N ILE A 262 -0.15 9.60 4.81
CA ILE A 262 -0.14 9.86 3.36
C ILE A 262 -1.36 10.72 3.02
N ASP A 263 -1.12 12.00 2.77
CA ASP A 263 -2.15 12.93 2.29
C ASP A 263 -2.43 12.70 0.80
N VAL A 264 -3.57 13.18 0.33
CA VAL A 264 -4.03 12.97 -1.04
C VAL A 264 -3.67 14.18 -1.89
N ILE A 265 -2.89 13.97 -2.95
CA ILE A 265 -2.80 14.92 -4.06
C ILE A 265 -3.79 14.45 -5.12
N SER A 266 -4.78 15.28 -5.42
CA SER A 266 -5.81 14.95 -6.40
C SER A 266 -5.21 14.72 -7.77
N MET A 267 -5.54 13.58 -8.40
CA MET A 267 -5.05 13.25 -9.75
C MET A 267 -5.60 14.17 -10.84
N ASP A 268 -6.67 14.92 -10.57
CA ASP A 268 -7.35 15.73 -11.59
C ASP A 268 -6.94 17.20 -11.55
N ASN A 269 -6.83 17.77 -10.35
CA ASN A 269 -6.55 19.19 -10.14
C ASN A 269 -5.34 19.47 -9.25
N PHE A 270 -4.63 18.43 -8.79
CA PHE A 270 -3.43 18.53 -7.96
C PHE A 270 -3.61 19.24 -6.61
N ASN A 271 -4.84 19.45 -6.14
CA ASN A 271 -5.08 19.95 -4.79
C ASN A 271 -4.50 19.00 -3.75
N TYR A 272 -3.78 19.56 -2.76
CA TYR A 272 -3.24 18.83 -1.62
C TYR A 272 -4.32 18.75 -0.52
N ILE A 273 -4.76 17.54 -0.19
CA ILE A 273 -5.91 17.27 0.68
C ILE A 273 -5.45 16.43 1.87
N ALA A 274 -5.70 16.93 3.07
CA ALA A 274 -5.36 16.24 4.31
C ALA A 274 -6.06 14.88 4.43
N ALA A 275 -5.29 13.83 4.70
CA ALA A 275 -5.83 12.53 5.09
C ALA A 275 -6.12 12.48 6.60
N SER A 276 -6.99 11.54 6.99
CA SER A 276 -7.30 11.31 8.39
C SER A 276 -6.12 10.66 9.12
N SER A 277 -5.72 11.24 10.27
CA SER A 277 -4.73 10.66 11.19
C SER A 277 -5.26 9.49 12.03
N ASN A 278 -6.46 8.98 11.75
CA ASN A 278 -7.10 7.86 12.46
C ASN A 278 -7.26 6.62 11.56
N LEU A 279 -6.35 6.47 10.60
CA LEU A 279 -6.28 5.32 9.71
C LEU A 279 -5.04 4.48 10.04
N LYS A 280 -5.20 3.16 9.93
CA LYS A 280 -4.10 2.19 9.87
C LYS A 280 -4.23 1.37 8.59
N GLY A 281 -3.12 0.81 8.12
CA GLY A 281 -3.15 -0.14 7.02
C GLY A 281 -3.79 -1.45 7.43
N GLY A 282 -4.58 -2.01 6.54
CA GLY A 282 -5.24 -3.30 6.69
C GLY A 282 -5.26 -4.06 5.37
N PHE A 283 -5.79 -5.27 5.40
CA PHE A 283 -6.00 -6.10 4.20
C PHE A 283 -7.16 -7.07 4.44
N GLY A 284 -7.78 -7.55 3.37
CA GLY A 284 -8.71 -8.68 3.43
C GLY A 284 -8.03 -9.99 3.06
N TRP A 285 -8.74 -11.11 3.14
CA TRP A 285 -8.19 -12.41 2.70
C TRP A 285 -7.90 -12.50 1.20
N ASN A 286 -8.31 -11.50 0.40
CA ASN A 286 -7.81 -11.35 -0.98
C ASN A 286 -6.38 -10.80 -1.06
N LEU A 287 -5.76 -10.48 0.08
CA LEU A 287 -4.43 -9.88 0.21
C LEU A 287 -4.26 -8.60 -0.62
N VAL A 288 -5.30 -7.77 -0.63
CA VAL A 288 -5.25 -6.41 -1.18
C VAL A 288 -5.24 -5.42 -0.02
N PHE A 289 -4.33 -4.44 -0.10
CA PHE A 289 -4.24 -3.36 0.88
C PHE A 289 -5.54 -2.54 0.93
N LYS A 290 -5.93 -2.15 2.15
CA LYS A 290 -7.02 -1.20 2.41
C LYS A 290 -6.65 -0.31 3.59
N TRP A 291 -7.36 0.81 3.72
CA TRP A 291 -7.30 1.63 4.93
C TRP A 291 -8.39 1.21 5.90
N ASP A 292 -7.99 0.82 7.10
CA ASP A 292 -8.91 0.56 8.21
C ASP A 292 -8.94 1.75 9.16
N ARG A 293 -10.11 2.05 9.70
CA ARG A 293 -10.24 3.02 10.79
C ARG A 293 -9.71 2.40 12.07
N LEU A 294 -9.09 3.22 12.91
CA LEU A 294 -8.74 2.80 14.27
C LEU A 294 -9.99 2.42 15.06
N GLY A 295 -9.89 1.33 15.82
CA GLY A 295 -10.94 0.94 16.75
C GLY A 295 -11.22 2.03 17.79
N ILE A 296 -12.44 2.08 18.30
CA ILE A 296 -12.94 3.14 19.20
C ILE A 296 -11.96 3.39 20.35
N LYS A 297 -11.51 2.35 21.06
CA LYS A 297 -10.57 2.47 22.19
C LYS A 297 -9.25 3.16 21.82
N ALA A 298 -8.63 2.74 20.71
CA ALA A 298 -7.37 3.33 20.23
C ALA A 298 -7.56 4.79 19.82
N ALA A 299 -8.67 5.11 19.13
CA ALA A 299 -9.00 6.48 18.76
C ALA A 299 -9.23 7.39 20.00
N TRP A 300 -9.87 6.88 21.06
CA TRP A 300 -10.04 7.63 22.31
C TRP A 300 -8.73 7.88 23.05
N GLN A 301 -7.84 6.88 23.13
CA GLN A 301 -6.53 7.04 23.75
C GLN A 301 -5.70 8.10 23.02
N ARG A 302 -5.78 8.13 21.68
CA ARG A 302 -5.10 9.12 20.84
C ARG A 302 -5.61 10.55 21.00
N ARG A 303 -6.82 10.78 21.55
CA ARG A 303 -7.26 12.15 21.86
C ARG A 303 -6.38 12.81 22.93
N LYS A 304 -5.70 12.02 23.77
CA LYS A 304 -4.77 12.54 24.79
C LYS A 304 -3.43 12.95 24.18
N ASP A 305 -2.96 12.22 23.19
CA ASP A 305 -1.76 12.55 22.42
C ASP A 305 -1.97 12.18 20.93
N PRO A 306 -2.43 13.14 20.10
CA PRO A 306 -2.68 12.88 18.68
C PRO A 306 -1.38 12.64 17.88
N THR A 307 -0.24 12.98 18.46
CA THR A 307 1.09 12.85 17.84
C THR A 307 1.72 11.47 18.04
N SER A 308 1.14 10.65 18.93
CA SER A 308 1.65 9.31 19.23
C SER A 308 1.73 8.42 17.97
N PRO A 309 2.76 7.57 17.82
CA PRO A 309 2.82 6.60 16.73
C PRO A 309 1.62 5.64 16.73
N ILE A 310 1.16 5.25 15.54
CA ILE A 310 0.07 4.28 15.34
C ILE A 310 0.67 2.96 14.86
N LYS A 311 0.58 1.90 15.65
CA LYS A 311 0.92 0.55 15.18
C LYS A 311 -0.04 0.13 14.07
N SER A 312 0.52 -0.30 12.95
CA SER A 312 -0.23 -0.67 11.75
C SER A 312 0.11 -2.11 11.33
N PRO A 313 -0.88 -2.99 11.11
CA PRO A 313 -0.65 -4.35 10.61
C PRO A 313 0.20 -4.39 9.35
N VAL A 314 -0.12 -3.51 8.40
CA VAL A 314 0.56 -3.42 7.11
C VAL A 314 0.78 -1.96 6.73
N MET A 315 1.73 -1.70 5.83
CA MET A 315 1.88 -0.40 5.16
C MET A 315 1.36 -0.42 3.72
N ALA A 316 1.08 0.76 3.19
CA ALA A 316 0.79 0.92 1.76
C ALA A 316 2.01 0.53 0.89
N GLY A 317 3.22 0.74 1.39
CA GLY A 317 4.48 0.32 0.77
C GLY A 317 5.21 1.41 -0.01
N GLY A 318 4.50 2.43 -0.51
CA GLY A 318 5.09 3.54 -1.28
C GLY A 318 6.09 4.38 -0.50
N LEU A 319 5.72 4.75 0.73
CA LEU A 319 6.45 5.71 1.55
C LEU A 319 6.75 5.14 2.94
N PHE A 320 8.03 4.98 3.28
CA PHE A 320 8.45 4.56 4.63
C PHE A 320 9.94 4.84 4.87
N SER A 321 10.35 4.84 6.14
CA SER A 321 11.74 4.85 6.56
C SER A 321 12.07 3.64 7.42
N ILE A 322 13.30 3.14 7.30
CA ILE A 322 13.81 1.97 8.00
C ILE A 322 15.32 2.11 8.23
N SER A 323 15.85 1.58 9.33
CA SER A 323 17.30 1.43 9.47
C SER A 323 17.87 0.56 8.35
N LYS A 324 18.95 1.01 7.70
CA LYS A 324 19.62 0.25 6.63
C LYS A 324 20.05 -1.15 7.11
N ASN A 325 20.66 -1.21 8.29
CA ASN A 325 21.09 -2.48 8.90
C ASN A 325 19.90 -3.42 9.15
N TRP A 326 18.76 -2.87 9.58
CA TRP A 326 17.56 -3.68 9.78
C TRP A 326 16.96 -4.17 8.46
N PHE A 327 16.89 -3.31 7.44
CA PHE A 327 16.46 -3.69 6.09
C PHE A 327 17.32 -4.82 5.51
N GLU A 328 18.64 -4.77 5.67
CA GLU A 328 19.57 -5.81 5.24
C GLU A 328 19.43 -7.09 6.09
N THR A 329 19.28 -6.96 7.41
CA THR A 329 19.07 -8.10 8.33
C THR A 329 17.80 -8.87 7.99
N LEU A 330 16.73 -8.17 7.65
CA LEU A 330 15.48 -8.79 7.20
C LEU A 330 15.67 -9.51 5.86
N GLY A 331 16.70 -9.21 5.07
CA GLY A 331 16.91 -9.79 3.74
C GLY A 331 16.35 -8.92 2.60
N THR A 332 16.29 -7.60 2.80
CA THR A 332 15.82 -6.58 1.84
C THR A 332 14.40 -6.87 1.32
N TYR A 333 14.12 -6.75 0.03
CA TYR A 333 12.89 -7.31 -0.56
C TYR A 333 13.14 -8.70 -1.15
N ASP A 334 12.07 -9.44 -1.42
CA ASP A 334 12.12 -10.66 -2.22
C ASP A 334 12.45 -10.32 -3.69
N MET A 335 13.67 -10.63 -4.13
CA MET A 335 14.18 -10.26 -5.46
C MET A 335 13.50 -11.00 -6.61
N GLU A 336 12.78 -12.09 -6.32
CA GLU A 336 12.01 -12.88 -7.27
C GLU A 336 10.56 -12.37 -7.45
N MET A 337 10.18 -11.30 -6.75
CA MET A 337 8.93 -10.58 -7.03
C MET A 337 9.08 -9.65 -8.22
N ASP A 338 8.04 -9.58 -9.05
CA ASP A 338 8.08 -8.90 -10.34
C ASP A 338 7.31 -7.58 -10.33
N VAL A 339 7.89 -6.54 -10.94
CA VAL A 339 7.27 -5.24 -11.24
C VAL A 339 6.70 -4.51 -10.02
N TRP A 340 5.51 -4.88 -9.57
CA TRP A 340 4.74 -4.17 -8.54
C TRP A 340 3.70 -5.09 -7.88
N GLY A 341 3.47 -4.90 -6.58
CA GLY A 341 2.37 -5.46 -5.83
C GLY A 341 2.78 -6.64 -4.95
N GLY A 342 2.20 -6.72 -3.75
CA GLY A 342 2.46 -7.78 -2.77
C GLY A 342 3.68 -7.55 -1.89
N GLU A 343 4.64 -6.71 -2.31
CA GLU A 343 5.87 -6.43 -1.55
C GLU A 343 5.59 -5.70 -0.24
N ASN A 344 4.56 -4.85 -0.24
CA ASN A 344 4.14 -4.10 0.93
C ASN A 344 3.60 -5.04 2.02
N LEU A 345 2.85 -6.07 1.64
CA LEU A 345 2.34 -7.09 2.55
C LEU A 345 3.47 -8.02 3.03
N GLU A 346 4.31 -8.50 2.11
CA GLU A 346 5.43 -9.39 2.44
C GLU A 346 6.36 -8.77 3.48
N LEU A 347 6.83 -7.54 3.24
CA LEU A 347 7.70 -6.85 4.17
C LEU A 347 6.98 -6.54 5.49
N SER A 348 5.68 -6.20 5.46
CA SER A 348 4.91 -5.96 6.69
C SER A 348 4.83 -7.22 7.57
N PHE A 349 4.51 -8.37 6.96
CA PHE A 349 4.43 -9.65 7.66
C PHE A 349 5.77 -10.04 8.25
N ARG A 350 6.84 -9.90 7.47
CA ARG A 350 8.20 -10.18 7.90
C ARG A 350 8.64 -9.29 9.05
N VAL A 351 8.42 -7.98 8.98
CA VAL A 351 8.77 -7.04 10.06
C VAL A 351 8.12 -7.45 11.37
N TRP A 352 6.80 -7.68 11.37
CA TRP A 352 6.08 -8.05 12.58
C TRP A 352 6.47 -9.42 13.12
N GLN A 353 6.47 -10.45 12.26
CA GLN A 353 6.76 -11.82 12.68
C GLN A 353 8.22 -11.98 13.15
N CYS A 354 9.16 -11.21 12.62
CA CYS A 354 10.58 -11.29 12.96
C CYS A 354 11.03 -10.26 14.03
N GLY A 355 10.07 -9.68 14.77
CA GLY A 355 10.35 -8.93 16.00
C GLY A 355 10.60 -7.42 15.83
N GLY A 356 10.23 -6.83 14.71
CA GLY A 356 10.12 -5.38 14.54
C GLY A 356 8.69 -4.86 14.72
N THR A 357 8.51 -3.56 14.47
CA THR A 357 7.19 -2.92 14.47
C THR A 357 6.98 -2.15 13.18
N LEU A 358 5.71 -2.00 12.78
CA LEU A 358 5.32 -1.13 11.69
C LEU A 358 4.40 -0.04 12.21
N GLU A 359 4.76 1.22 11.97
CA GLU A 359 4.13 2.37 12.61
C GLU A 359 3.85 3.51 11.62
N ILE A 360 2.70 4.18 11.79
CA ILE A 360 2.37 5.42 11.09
C ILE A 360 2.62 6.58 12.06
N ILE A 361 3.38 7.59 11.62
CA ILE A 361 3.80 8.73 12.44
C ILE A 361 2.95 9.96 12.08
N PRO A 362 1.97 10.38 12.91
CA PRO A 362 0.98 11.40 12.56
C PRO A 362 1.56 12.78 12.25
N CYS A 363 2.69 13.12 12.87
CA CYS A 363 3.38 14.39 12.65
C CYS A 363 4.23 14.42 11.37
N SER A 364 4.43 13.27 10.73
CA SER A 364 5.04 13.20 9.41
C SER A 364 3.93 13.12 8.36
N ARG A 365 3.90 14.10 7.46
CA ARG A 365 2.88 14.24 6.41
C ARG A 365 3.56 14.32 5.05
N VAL A 366 3.12 13.47 4.13
CA VAL A 366 3.59 13.47 2.74
C VAL A 366 2.39 13.26 1.83
N GLY A 367 2.18 14.17 0.89
CA GLY A 367 1.17 14.04 -0.15
C GLY A 367 1.59 13.02 -1.21
N HIS A 368 0.63 12.28 -1.74
CA HIS A 368 0.85 11.33 -2.83
C HIS A 368 -0.27 11.44 -3.87
N VAL A 369 0.09 11.40 -5.17
CA VAL A 369 -0.89 11.40 -6.26
C VAL A 369 -1.55 10.03 -6.38
N PHE A 370 -2.76 9.88 -5.85
CA PHE A 370 -3.51 8.61 -5.93
C PHE A 370 -4.17 8.44 -7.30
N ARG A 371 -3.81 7.37 -8.01
CA ARG A 371 -4.31 7.04 -9.35
C ARG A 371 -5.35 5.92 -9.26
N LYS A 372 -6.32 5.90 -10.18
CA LYS A 372 -7.31 4.79 -10.29
C LYS A 372 -6.78 3.57 -11.04
N GLN A 373 -5.76 3.76 -11.88
CA GLN A 373 -5.19 2.74 -12.75
C GLN A 373 -3.67 2.90 -12.82
N HIS A 374 -2.97 1.80 -13.08
CA HIS A 374 -1.54 1.84 -13.32
C HIS A 374 -1.25 2.31 -14.76
N PRO A 375 -0.35 3.29 -14.97
CA PRO A 375 0.07 3.73 -16.31
C PRO A 375 0.99 2.75 -17.05
N TYR A 376 1.57 1.76 -16.36
CA TYR A 376 2.67 0.95 -16.90
C TYR A 376 2.23 -0.46 -17.32
N THR A 377 3.04 -1.10 -18.16
CA THR A 377 2.79 -2.46 -18.66
C THR A 377 3.13 -3.52 -17.60
N PHE A 378 2.53 -4.71 -17.72
CA PHE A 378 2.83 -5.86 -16.87
C PHE A 378 3.05 -7.08 -17.76
N PRO A 379 4.21 -7.76 -17.71
CA PRO A 379 4.42 -8.99 -18.47
C PRO A 379 3.36 -10.04 -18.09
N GLY A 380 2.53 -10.46 -19.05
CA GLY A 380 1.43 -11.41 -18.79
C GLY A 380 0.22 -10.83 -18.04
N GLY A 381 0.12 -9.51 -17.90
CA GLY A 381 -1.01 -8.82 -17.27
C GLY A 381 -0.85 -8.56 -15.77
N SER A 382 -1.42 -7.46 -15.28
CA SER A 382 -1.28 -7.01 -13.88
C SER A 382 -1.82 -8.02 -12.88
N GLY A 383 -2.93 -8.70 -13.21
CA GLY A 383 -3.53 -9.73 -12.36
C GLY A 383 -2.58 -10.91 -12.11
N LYS A 384 -1.91 -11.42 -13.15
CA LYS A 384 -0.98 -12.57 -13.02
C LYS A 384 0.26 -12.20 -12.21
N VAL A 385 0.86 -11.03 -12.48
CA VAL A 385 2.03 -10.54 -11.73
C VAL A 385 1.67 -10.31 -10.25
N PHE A 386 0.54 -9.64 -10.00
CA PHE A 386 0.06 -9.40 -8.64
C PHE A 386 -0.19 -10.70 -7.89
N GLN A 387 -0.86 -11.67 -8.51
CA GLN A 387 -1.10 -12.98 -7.91
C GLN A 387 0.20 -13.75 -7.67
N ARG A 388 1.16 -13.70 -8.58
CA ARG A 388 2.49 -14.33 -8.40
C ARG A 388 3.19 -13.79 -7.16
N ASN A 389 3.35 -12.47 -7.04
CA ASN A 389 4.01 -11.86 -5.89
C ASN A 389 3.25 -12.13 -4.59
N THR A 390 1.92 -12.01 -4.62
CA THR A 390 1.06 -12.28 -3.47
C THR A 390 1.14 -13.74 -3.04
N ARG A 391 1.23 -14.68 -3.99
CA ARG A 391 1.45 -16.10 -3.74
C ARG A 391 2.77 -16.37 -3.03
N ARG A 392 3.87 -15.73 -3.46
CA ARG A 392 5.17 -15.81 -2.78
C ARG A 392 5.08 -15.36 -1.33
N ALA A 393 4.43 -14.23 -1.08
CA ALA A 393 4.19 -13.72 0.28
C ALA A 393 3.34 -14.70 1.10
N ALA A 394 2.25 -15.22 0.52
CA ALA A 394 1.35 -16.18 1.16
C ALA A 394 2.06 -17.48 1.55
N GLU A 395 2.82 -18.07 0.65
CA GLU A 395 3.52 -19.35 0.89
C GLU A 395 4.59 -19.23 1.99
N VAL A 396 5.26 -18.09 2.08
CA VAL A 396 6.34 -17.90 3.06
C VAL A 396 5.80 -17.50 4.43
N TRP A 397 4.76 -16.66 4.50
CA TRP A 397 4.43 -15.91 5.72
C TRP A 397 3.08 -16.22 6.34
N LEU A 398 2.17 -16.91 5.65
CA LEU A 398 0.79 -17.10 6.13
C LEU A 398 0.52 -18.49 6.74
N ASP A 399 1.50 -19.40 6.72
CA ASP A 399 1.35 -20.76 7.23
C ASP A 399 0.08 -21.45 6.65
N GLU A 400 -0.73 -22.10 7.48
CA GLU A 400 -2.01 -22.70 7.08
C GLU A 400 -3.07 -21.69 6.62
N PHE A 401 -2.94 -20.41 6.99
CA PHE A 401 -3.89 -19.37 6.64
C PHE A 401 -3.80 -18.94 5.18
N LYS A 402 -2.78 -19.38 4.44
CA LYS A 402 -2.73 -19.19 2.98
C LYS A 402 -3.93 -19.80 2.27
N GLU A 403 -4.56 -20.84 2.86
CA GLU A 403 -5.77 -21.44 2.31
C GLU A 403 -6.94 -20.46 2.24
N LEU A 404 -7.05 -19.53 3.19
CA LEU A 404 -8.08 -18.48 3.15
C LEU A 404 -7.87 -17.53 1.97
N TYR A 405 -6.60 -17.24 1.64
CA TYR A 405 -6.27 -16.49 0.44
C TYR A 405 -6.63 -17.25 -0.83
N LEU A 406 -6.27 -18.53 -0.91
CA LEU A 406 -6.59 -19.37 -2.07
C LEU A 406 -8.09 -19.60 -2.21
N GLN A 407 -8.86 -19.62 -1.13
CA GLN A 407 -10.33 -19.66 -1.16
C GLN A 407 -10.92 -18.34 -1.66
N THR A 408 -10.33 -17.21 -1.28
CA THR A 408 -10.81 -15.87 -1.67
C THR A 408 -10.38 -15.49 -3.09
N VAL A 409 -9.23 -16.00 -3.54
CA VAL A 409 -8.67 -15.79 -4.88
C VAL A 409 -8.31 -17.16 -5.50
N PRO A 410 -9.31 -17.96 -5.93
CA PRO A 410 -9.11 -19.32 -6.44
C PRO A 410 -8.14 -19.41 -7.61
N SER A 411 -8.18 -18.42 -8.51
CA SER A 411 -7.26 -18.36 -9.66
C SER A 411 -5.78 -18.33 -9.27
N ALA A 412 -5.44 -17.87 -8.07
CA ALA A 412 -4.06 -17.86 -7.59
C ALA A 412 -3.49 -19.26 -7.35
N ARG A 413 -4.32 -20.31 -7.16
CA ARG A 413 -3.85 -21.70 -7.00
C ARG A 413 -3.02 -22.18 -8.19
N HIS A 414 -3.35 -21.68 -9.38
CA HIS A 414 -2.75 -22.11 -10.64
C HIS A 414 -1.60 -21.20 -11.10
N VAL A 415 -1.21 -20.22 -10.29
CA VAL A 415 -0.13 -19.29 -10.62
C VAL A 415 1.20 -19.84 -10.12
N ASP A 416 2.13 -20.07 -11.04
CA ASP A 416 3.52 -20.38 -10.69
C ASP A 416 4.18 -19.18 -10.01
N PHE A 417 4.59 -19.39 -8.76
CA PHE A 417 5.24 -18.40 -7.92
C PHE A 417 6.77 -18.59 -7.81
N GLY A 418 7.34 -19.60 -8.47
CA GLY A 418 8.78 -19.88 -8.49
C GLY A 418 9.33 -20.36 -7.14
N ASN A 419 10.66 -20.39 -7.03
CA ASN A 419 11.37 -20.87 -5.85
C ASN A 419 11.29 -19.85 -4.68
N ILE A 420 10.99 -20.33 -3.47
CA ILE A 420 10.89 -19.53 -2.23
C ILE A 420 11.86 -19.96 -1.12
N SER A 421 12.79 -20.88 -1.40
CA SER A 421 13.71 -21.47 -0.42
C SER A 421 14.53 -20.41 0.33
N ASP A 422 15.04 -19.39 -0.36
CA ASP A 422 15.80 -18.31 0.28
C ASP A 422 14.97 -17.51 1.28
N ARG A 423 13.68 -17.31 0.98
CA ARG A 423 12.76 -16.58 1.87
C ARG A 423 12.39 -17.42 3.09
N LEU A 424 12.17 -18.73 2.91
CA LEU A 424 11.97 -19.67 4.01
C LEU A 424 13.19 -19.75 4.93
N ALA A 425 14.41 -19.79 4.36
CA ALA A 425 15.65 -19.82 5.12
C ALA A 425 15.85 -18.56 5.99
N ILE A 426 15.47 -17.38 5.49
CA ILE A 426 15.48 -16.14 6.27
C ILE A 426 14.49 -16.22 7.44
N ARG A 427 13.27 -16.70 7.18
CA ARG A 427 12.22 -16.84 8.21
C ARG A 427 12.68 -17.76 9.34
N GLU A 428 13.33 -18.87 9.00
CA GLU A 428 13.92 -19.81 9.95
C GLU A 428 15.08 -19.17 10.73
N LYS A 429 16.04 -18.57 10.01
CA LYS A 429 17.24 -17.93 10.59
C LYS A 429 16.89 -16.83 11.60
N LEU A 430 15.83 -16.06 11.35
CA LEU A 430 15.39 -14.98 12.23
C LEU A 430 14.45 -15.44 13.36
N HIS A 431 14.15 -16.74 13.43
CA HIS A 431 13.22 -17.32 14.40
C HIS A 431 11.88 -16.59 14.47
N CYS A 432 11.32 -16.28 13.29
CA CYS A 432 10.10 -15.48 13.20
C CYS A 432 8.90 -16.24 13.79
N LYS A 433 7.98 -15.49 14.41
CA LYS A 433 6.70 -16.00 14.90
C LYS A 433 5.85 -16.52 13.73
N ASN A 434 4.88 -17.39 14.05
CA ASN A 434 3.91 -17.88 13.07
C ASN A 434 2.82 -16.84 12.77
N PHE A 435 2.05 -17.08 11.71
CA PHE A 435 1.00 -16.17 11.29
C PHE A 435 -0.19 -16.15 12.26
N LYS A 436 -0.42 -17.24 12.99
CA LYS A 436 -1.40 -17.24 14.09
C LYS A 436 -1.06 -16.18 15.14
N TRP A 437 0.20 -16.10 15.58
CA TRP A 437 0.65 -15.05 16.49
C TRP A 437 0.42 -13.65 15.89
N TYR A 438 0.67 -13.48 14.60
CA TYR A 438 0.43 -12.22 13.91
C TYR A 438 -1.06 -11.82 13.96
N LEU A 439 -1.99 -12.74 13.69
CA LEU A 439 -3.42 -12.46 13.81
C LEU A 439 -3.82 -12.16 15.25
N ASP A 440 -3.34 -12.93 16.22
CA ASP A 440 -3.72 -12.77 17.63
C ASP A 440 -3.17 -11.46 18.25
N ASN A 441 -2.00 -10.98 17.80
CA ASN A 441 -1.26 -9.89 18.47
C ASN A 441 -1.15 -8.60 17.65
N VAL A 442 -1.17 -8.70 16.32
CA VAL A 442 -0.94 -7.56 15.42
C VAL A 442 -2.23 -7.15 14.71
N TYR A 443 -3.01 -8.11 14.22
CA TYR A 443 -4.23 -7.82 13.46
C TYR A 443 -5.45 -8.65 13.88
N PRO A 444 -5.89 -8.56 15.15
CA PRO A 444 -7.00 -9.35 15.68
C PRO A 444 -8.35 -8.98 15.04
N GLU A 445 -8.45 -7.81 14.41
CA GLU A 445 -9.66 -7.41 13.69
C GLU A 445 -9.83 -8.15 12.35
N LEU A 446 -8.77 -8.74 11.80
CA LEU A 446 -8.87 -9.63 10.64
C LEU A 446 -9.39 -10.99 11.11
N GLN A 447 -10.71 -11.09 11.21
CA GLN A 447 -11.36 -12.34 11.51
C GLN A 447 -11.09 -13.33 10.35
N PRO A 448 -10.62 -14.55 10.63
CA PRO A 448 -10.69 -15.62 9.66
C PRO A 448 -12.13 -15.69 9.16
N LEU A 449 -12.32 -15.67 7.83
CA LEU A 449 -13.63 -16.04 7.30
C LEU A 449 -14.00 -17.39 7.92
N ASP A 450 -15.26 -17.60 8.29
CA ASP A 450 -15.74 -18.95 8.61
C ASP A 450 -15.22 -19.84 7.50
N LEU A 451 -14.22 -20.66 7.84
CA LEU A 451 -13.53 -21.51 6.89
C LEU A 451 -14.64 -22.34 6.29
N PHE A 452 -15.04 -21.99 5.08
CA PHE A 452 -15.91 -22.87 4.32
C PHE A 452 -15.02 -24.06 4.07
N ASN A 453 -15.17 -25.09 4.89
CA ASN A 453 -14.20 -26.17 5.05
C ASN A 453 -14.33 -27.17 3.89
N GLY A 454 -14.69 -26.63 2.72
CA GLY A 454 -15.05 -27.36 1.54
C GLY A 454 -13.86 -27.57 0.62
N ARG A 455 -13.82 -28.77 0.05
CA ARG A 455 -12.82 -29.17 -0.93
C ARG A 455 -13.15 -28.54 -2.27
N SER A 456 -12.13 -28.11 -3.00
CA SER A 456 -12.29 -27.62 -4.37
C SER A 456 -12.59 -28.77 -5.31
N VAL A 457 -13.70 -28.64 -6.04
CA VAL A 457 -14.25 -29.66 -6.94
C VAL A 457 -14.75 -29.04 -8.24
N GLN A 458 -14.64 -29.82 -9.31
CA GLN A 458 -15.35 -29.61 -10.57
C GLN A 458 -16.45 -30.67 -10.69
N ILE A 459 -17.65 -30.24 -11.09
CA ILE A 459 -18.82 -31.12 -11.26
C ILE A 459 -19.12 -31.22 -12.75
N SER A 460 -19.14 -32.43 -13.30
CA SER A 460 -19.31 -32.67 -14.74
C SER A 460 -20.39 -33.71 -15.06
N ASN A 461 -21.03 -33.54 -16.22
CA ASN A 461 -21.89 -34.51 -16.87
C ASN A 461 -21.44 -34.60 -18.34
N GLY A 462 -20.82 -35.72 -18.72
CA GLY A 462 -20.22 -35.87 -20.05
C GLY A 462 -19.06 -34.88 -20.29
N LEU A 463 -19.15 -34.11 -21.37
CA LEU A 463 -18.17 -33.07 -21.76
C LEU A 463 -18.45 -31.70 -21.12
N PHE A 464 -19.54 -31.57 -20.37
CA PHE A 464 -20.00 -30.31 -19.80
C PHE A 464 -19.84 -30.28 -18.29
N CYS A 465 -19.47 -29.12 -17.77
CA CYS A 465 -19.22 -28.85 -16.37
C CYS A 465 -20.22 -27.84 -15.85
N LEU A 466 -20.60 -27.99 -14.58
CA LEU A 466 -21.37 -27.00 -13.85
C LEU A 466 -20.59 -25.68 -13.84
N ASP A 467 -21.20 -24.64 -14.40
CA ASP A 467 -20.52 -23.39 -14.73
C ASP A 467 -21.39 -22.20 -14.30
N SER A 468 -20.76 -21.16 -13.77
CA SER A 468 -21.44 -19.92 -13.40
C SER A 468 -21.93 -19.12 -14.62
N LEU A 469 -21.41 -19.39 -15.81
CA LEU A 469 -21.59 -18.63 -17.05
C LEU A 469 -21.23 -17.14 -16.88
N GLY A 470 -20.26 -16.86 -16.01
CA GLY A 470 -19.87 -15.50 -15.63
C GLY A 470 -20.88 -14.78 -14.73
N ARG A 471 -21.92 -15.47 -14.26
CA ARG A 471 -22.96 -14.93 -13.37
C ARG A 471 -22.51 -15.02 -11.92
N SER A 472 -22.74 -13.97 -11.16
CA SER A 472 -22.20 -13.84 -9.79
C SER A 472 -23.16 -13.17 -8.80
N LYS A 473 -24.43 -12.96 -9.18
CA LYS A 473 -25.45 -12.31 -8.33
C LYS A 473 -26.51 -13.29 -7.85
N VAL A 474 -27.09 -13.00 -6.69
CA VAL A 474 -28.24 -13.71 -6.14
C VAL A 474 -29.40 -13.75 -7.13
N GLY A 475 -30.07 -14.89 -7.24
CA GLY A 475 -31.20 -15.13 -8.14
C GLY A 475 -30.82 -15.52 -9.58
N GLN A 476 -29.55 -15.38 -9.97
CA GLN A 476 -29.10 -15.81 -11.30
C GLN A 476 -28.93 -17.32 -11.37
N SER A 477 -29.28 -17.93 -12.51
CA SER A 477 -29.19 -19.38 -12.69
C SER A 477 -27.78 -19.88 -12.96
N VAL A 478 -27.49 -21.06 -12.44
CA VAL A 478 -26.28 -21.84 -12.73
C VAL A 478 -26.50 -22.59 -14.05
N GLY A 479 -25.44 -22.75 -14.85
CA GLY A 479 -25.51 -23.37 -16.16
C GLY A 479 -24.49 -24.47 -16.38
N LEU A 480 -24.29 -24.80 -17.65
CA LEU A 480 -23.28 -25.72 -18.12
C LEU A 480 -22.41 -25.07 -19.18
N PHE A 481 -21.12 -25.36 -19.13
CA PHE A 481 -20.19 -25.00 -20.19
C PHE A 481 -19.23 -26.16 -20.44
N ARG A 482 -18.50 -26.14 -21.57
CA ARG A 482 -17.53 -27.19 -21.87
C ARG A 482 -16.45 -27.22 -20.79
N CYS A 483 -16.17 -28.40 -20.25
CA CYS A 483 -15.17 -28.55 -19.19
C CYS A 483 -13.78 -28.09 -19.68
N HIS A 484 -13.12 -27.20 -18.94
CA HIS A 484 -11.80 -26.67 -19.31
C HIS A 484 -10.72 -26.83 -18.22
N LEU A 485 -11.07 -27.28 -17.00
CA LEU A 485 -10.13 -27.55 -15.89
C LEU A 485 -9.30 -26.36 -15.39
N ASP A 486 -9.50 -25.16 -15.93
CA ASP A 486 -8.84 -23.91 -15.47
C ASP A 486 -9.47 -23.29 -14.20
N GLY A 487 -10.31 -24.04 -13.50
CA GLY A 487 -11.05 -23.56 -12.33
C GLY A 487 -12.03 -22.43 -12.67
N GLY A 488 -12.00 -21.35 -11.88
CA GLY A 488 -12.77 -20.13 -12.13
C GLY A 488 -14.29 -20.37 -12.09
N ASN A 489 -14.96 -20.17 -13.24
CA ASN A 489 -16.42 -20.37 -13.35
C ASN A 489 -16.87 -21.82 -13.12
N GLN A 490 -15.95 -22.79 -13.23
CA GLN A 490 -16.22 -24.23 -13.07
C GLN A 490 -15.70 -24.80 -11.74
N GLU A 491 -15.18 -23.94 -10.86
CA GLU A 491 -14.63 -24.35 -9.57
C GLU A 491 -15.63 -24.10 -8.44
N TRP A 492 -15.94 -25.16 -7.71
CA TRP A 492 -16.89 -25.17 -6.61
C TRP A 492 -16.21 -25.67 -5.33
N LEU A 493 -16.56 -25.09 -4.19
CA LEU A 493 -16.16 -25.55 -2.88
C LEU A 493 -17.31 -26.38 -2.30
N TYR A 494 -17.06 -27.67 -2.03
CA TYR A 494 -18.03 -28.55 -1.38
C TYR A 494 -17.62 -28.87 0.04
N ASP A 495 -18.41 -28.43 1.02
CA ASP A 495 -18.19 -28.72 2.44
C ASP A 495 -19.02 -29.93 2.88
N GLU A 496 -18.33 -31.01 3.23
CA GLU A 496 -18.90 -32.27 3.71
C GLU A 496 -19.63 -32.12 5.05
N LYS A 497 -19.26 -31.15 5.89
CA LYS A 497 -19.89 -30.94 7.20
C LYS A 497 -21.17 -30.14 7.07
N SER A 498 -21.13 -29.00 6.37
CA SER A 498 -22.32 -28.17 6.17
C SER A 498 -23.23 -28.67 5.04
N LEU A 499 -22.75 -29.62 4.21
CA LEU A 499 -23.42 -30.12 3.02
C LEU A 499 -23.80 -28.99 2.05
N ARG A 500 -22.90 -28.02 1.87
CA ARG A 500 -23.12 -26.87 1.00
C ARG A 500 -22.18 -26.92 -0.20
N LEU A 501 -22.67 -26.45 -1.34
CA LEU A 501 -21.89 -26.25 -2.56
C LEU A 501 -21.81 -24.75 -2.85
N LYS A 502 -20.63 -24.18 -2.68
CA LYS A 502 -20.34 -22.76 -2.85
C LYS A 502 -19.53 -22.55 -4.12
N HIS A 503 -19.89 -21.56 -4.93
CA HIS A 503 -19.06 -21.18 -6.07
C HIS A 503 -17.82 -20.43 -5.59
N SER A 504 -16.65 -20.84 -6.10
CA SER A 504 -15.35 -20.34 -5.63
C SER A 504 -15.18 -18.83 -5.83
N LEU A 505 -15.60 -18.28 -6.96
CA LEU A 505 -15.42 -16.85 -7.30
C LEU A 505 -16.49 -15.94 -6.70
N SER A 506 -17.78 -16.32 -6.78
CA SER A 506 -18.87 -15.44 -6.31
C SER A 506 -19.10 -15.54 -4.80
N GLY A 507 -18.63 -16.63 -4.18
CA GLY A 507 -18.89 -16.92 -2.77
C GLY A 507 -20.35 -17.27 -2.45
N LEU A 508 -21.21 -17.40 -3.47
CA LEU A 508 -22.62 -17.76 -3.33
C LEU A 508 -22.80 -19.28 -3.37
N CYS A 509 -23.82 -19.76 -2.69
CA CYS A 509 -24.18 -21.17 -2.67
C CYS A 509 -25.22 -21.50 -3.75
N VAL A 510 -25.21 -22.75 -4.22
CA VAL A 510 -26.22 -23.27 -5.15
C VAL A 510 -27.48 -23.66 -4.38
N VAL A 511 -28.61 -23.11 -4.82
CA VAL A 511 -29.94 -23.35 -4.25
C VAL A 511 -30.94 -23.61 -5.39
N TYR A 512 -32.19 -23.98 -5.10
CA TYR A 512 -33.26 -23.99 -6.11
C TYR A 512 -34.40 -23.05 -5.76
N ASP A 513 -35.00 -22.42 -6.77
CA ASP A 513 -36.14 -21.51 -6.61
C ASP A 513 -37.49 -22.27 -6.61
N GLN A 514 -38.61 -21.53 -6.54
CA GLN A 514 -39.95 -22.10 -6.60
C GLN A 514 -40.23 -22.87 -7.91
N SER A 515 -39.56 -22.50 -9.01
CA SER A 515 -39.65 -23.19 -10.30
C SER A 515 -38.74 -24.42 -10.40
N SER A 516 -38.02 -24.76 -9.33
CA SER A 516 -36.99 -25.81 -9.28
C SER A 516 -35.74 -25.51 -10.13
N LEU A 517 -35.55 -24.27 -10.59
CA LEU A 517 -34.36 -23.82 -11.29
C LEU A 517 -33.20 -23.68 -10.30
N LEU A 518 -32.01 -24.16 -10.67
CA LEU A 518 -30.82 -23.99 -9.83
C LEU A 518 -30.24 -22.57 -9.99
N ILE A 519 -30.14 -21.85 -8.89
CA ILE A 519 -29.75 -20.45 -8.82
C ILE A 519 -28.71 -20.19 -7.72
N PHE A 520 -28.06 -19.04 -7.79
CA PHE A 520 -27.18 -18.54 -6.72
C PHE A 520 -27.97 -17.88 -5.60
N ASN A 521 -27.61 -18.15 -4.34
CA ASN A 521 -28.07 -17.40 -3.17
C ASN A 521 -27.00 -17.33 -2.06
N HIS A 522 -27.23 -16.51 -1.04
CA HIS A 522 -26.39 -16.43 0.16
C HIS A 522 -26.33 -17.77 0.89
N CYS A 523 -25.13 -18.17 1.33
CA CYS A 523 -24.91 -19.45 2.00
C CYS A 523 -25.55 -19.53 3.40
N SER A 524 -25.82 -18.40 4.05
CA SER A 524 -26.39 -18.31 5.41
C SER A 524 -27.92 -18.25 5.44
N ASP A 525 -28.58 -18.26 4.29
CA ASP A 525 -30.03 -18.08 4.21
C ASP A 525 -30.77 -19.38 4.62
N GLU A 526 -31.34 -19.37 5.83
CA GLU A 526 -32.07 -20.53 6.39
C GLU A 526 -33.38 -20.82 5.66
N GLN A 527 -33.93 -19.85 4.91
CA GLN A 527 -35.16 -20.02 4.14
C GLN A 527 -35.00 -21.10 3.06
N PHE A 528 -33.78 -21.25 2.55
CA PHE A 528 -33.40 -22.27 1.60
C PHE A 528 -32.48 -23.25 2.34
N ASN A 529 -33.06 -24.13 3.15
CA ASN A 529 -32.34 -25.26 3.72
C ASN A 529 -31.84 -26.10 2.52
N ASN A 530 -30.58 -25.95 2.07
CA ASN A 530 -30.04 -26.49 0.80
C ASN A 530 -28.93 -27.50 1.04
N LYS A 531 -29.25 -28.58 1.76
CA LYS A 531 -28.27 -29.63 2.04
C LYS A 531 -28.05 -30.44 0.79
N ILE A 532 -26.89 -30.25 0.17
CA ILE A 532 -26.41 -30.98 -1.00
C ILE A 532 -25.66 -32.21 -0.53
N VAL A 533 -26.22 -33.39 -0.81
CA VAL A 533 -25.62 -34.68 -0.50
C VAL A 533 -25.08 -35.28 -1.79
N ILE A 534 -23.76 -35.47 -1.81
CA ILE A 534 -23.06 -36.20 -2.85
C ILE A 534 -22.86 -37.62 -2.34
N SER A 535 -23.49 -38.59 -2.99
CA SER A 535 -23.64 -39.97 -2.50
C SER A 535 -22.35 -40.81 -2.39
N SER A 536 -21.14 -40.24 -2.55
CA SER A 536 -19.86 -40.93 -2.31
C SER A 536 -19.15 -40.54 -0.99
N LEU A 537 -19.57 -39.49 -0.29
CA LEU A 537 -18.74 -38.91 0.78
C LEU A 537 -18.97 -39.54 2.16
N SER A 538 -20.11 -40.21 2.38
CA SER A 538 -20.44 -40.80 3.67
C SER A 538 -20.10 -42.28 3.83
N LYS A 539 -19.61 -42.98 2.78
CA LYS A 539 -19.49 -44.46 2.81
C LYS A 539 -18.29 -45.13 2.11
N LEU A 540 -17.31 -44.41 1.54
CA LEU A 540 -16.21 -45.06 0.81
C LEU A 540 -14.82 -44.53 1.20
N SER A 541 -13.86 -45.45 1.38
CA SER A 541 -12.46 -45.12 1.67
C SER A 541 -11.79 -44.36 0.51
N PRO A 542 -10.82 -43.46 0.78
CA PRO A 542 -10.15 -42.67 -0.26
C PRO A 542 -9.44 -43.51 -1.35
N SER A 543 -9.11 -44.77 -1.07
CA SER A 543 -8.37 -45.68 -1.96
C SER A 543 -9.24 -46.40 -3.00
N SER A 544 -10.56 -46.20 -3.03
CA SER A 544 -11.48 -46.92 -3.92
C SER A 544 -12.26 -46.05 -4.93
N LEU A 545 -12.00 -44.74 -4.99
CA LEU A 545 -12.63 -43.85 -5.97
C LEU A 545 -11.89 -43.89 -7.31
N ASN A 546 -12.34 -44.75 -8.22
CA ASN A 546 -12.00 -44.62 -9.63
C ASN A 546 -12.62 -43.32 -10.19
N ASN A 547 -11.84 -42.52 -10.93
CA ASN A 547 -12.26 -41.27 -11.59
C ASN A 547 -13.45 -41.41 -12.58
N SER A 548 -13.97 -42.62 -12.79
CA SER A 548 -15.03 -42.96 -13.74
C SER A 548 -16.42 -43.08 -13.13
N THR A 549 -16.59 -43.02 -11.80
CA THR A 549 -17.89 -43.26 -11.17
C THR A 549 -18.82 -42.04 -11.23
N LEU A 550 -20.07 -42.24 -11.63
CA LEU A 550 -21.10 -41.21 -11.72
C LEU A 550 -22.13 -41.37 -10.60
N PHE A 551 -22.58 -40.25 -10.03
CA PHE A 551 -23.50 -40.25 -8.90
C PHE A 551 -24.58 -39.17 -9.01
N PRO A 552 -25.77 -39.39 -8.45
CA PRO A 552 -26.73 -38.31 -8.24
C PRO A 552 -26.25 -37.32 -7.18
N ILE A 553 -26.31 -36.03 -7.52
CA ILE A 553 -26.14 -34.92 -6.58
C ILE A 553 -27.52 -34.59 -6.04
N GLN A 554 -27.78 -34.97 -4.79
CA GLN A 554 -29.06 -34.75 -4.13
C GLN A 554 -29.06 -33.38 -3.46
N ILE A 555 -30.18 -32.68 -3.51
CA ILE A 555 -30.46 -31.46 -2.75
C ILE A 555 -31.72 -31.70 -1.91
N ASN A 556 -31.62 -31.44 -0.62
CA ASN A 556 -32.69 -31.62 0.38
C ASN A 556 -33.21 -33.06 0.50
N GLY A 557 -32.36 -34.03 0.15
CA GLY A 557 -32.59 -35.46 0.33
C GLY A 557 -33.57 -36.11 -0.66
N ASN A 558 -34.34 -35.36 -1.44
CA ASN A 558 -35.37 -35.93 -2.34
C ASN A 558 -35.33 -35.41 -3.79
N ARG A 559 -34.56 -34.37 -4.07
CA ARG A 559 -34.36 -33.80 -5.41
C ARG A 559 -32.93 -33.98 -5.86
N CYS A 560 -32.72 -34.12 -7.16
CA CYS A 560 -31.44 -34.36 -7.80
C CYS A 560 -31.22 -33.31 -8.88
N PHE A 561 -29.96 -32.90 -9.04
CA PHE A 561 -29.54 -32.03 -10.14
C PHE A 561 -29.83 -32.76 -11.45
N THR A 562 -30.75 -32.22 -12.26
CA THR A 562 -31.28 -32.88 -13.46
C THR A 562 -31.15 -31.98 -14.68
N LEU A 563 -30.63 -32.54 -15.76
CA LEU A 563 -30.58 -31.90 -17.07
C LEU A 563 -31.93 -31.98 -17.79
N ILE A 564 -32.41 -30.84 -18.28
CA ILE A 564 -33.65 -30.75 -19.07
C ILE A 564 -33.38 -30.05 -20.39
N ASN A 565 -33.57 -30.77 -21.50
CA ASN A 565 -33.46 -30.22 -22.84
C ASN A 565 -34.60 -29.21 -23.08
N GLN A 566 -34.27 -28.01 -23.54
CA GLN A 566 -35.24 -27.06 -24.08
C GLN A 566 -35.48 -27.37 -25.56
N GLN A 567 -36.74 -27.49 -25.96
CA GLN A 567 -37.15 -27.47 -27.37
C GLN A 567 -37.22 -26.01 -27.84
N SER A 568 -36.19 -25.48 -28.51
CA SER A 568 -36.31 -24.55 -29.65
C SER A 568 -34.95 -24.26 -30.30
N GLU A 569 -35.04 -23.75 -31.53
CA GLU A 569 -34.04 -23.73 -32.61
C GLU A 569 -32.81 -22.83 -32.36
N ASN A 570 -31.68 -23.27 -32.92
CA ASN A 570 -30.44 -22.51 -33.25
C ASN A 570 -29.61 -21.88 -32.11
N ASN A 571 -28.55 -22.58 -31.68
CA ASN A 571 -27.16 -22.08 -31.71
C ASN A 571 -26.13 -23.11 -31.19
N TYR A 572 -25.05 -23.30 -31.95
CA TYR A 572 -24.01 -24.34 -31.77
C TYR A 572 -22.96 -24.07 -30.68
N GLN A 573 -23.25 -23.27 -29.65
CA GLN A 573 -22.23 -22.88 -28.65
C GLN A 573 -22.59 -23.14 -27.19
N SER A 574 -23.82 -23.55 -26.88
CA SER A 574 -24.19 -23.98 -25.53
C SER A 574 -25.20 -25.12 -25.64
N PRO A 575 -25.12 -26.17 -24.81
CA PRO A 575 -26.18 -27.17 -24.80
C PRO A 575 -27.49 -26.47 -24.43
N ASN A 576 -28.54 -26.62 -25.25
CA ASN A 576 -29.90 -26.12 -24.99
C ASN A 576 -30.53 -26.86 -23.79
N VAL A 577 -29.92 -26.72 -22.62
CA VAL A 577 -30.17 -27.54 -21.44
C VAL A 577 -30.23 -26.65 -20.21
N ILE A 578 -31.30 -26.79 -19.44
CA ILE A 578 -31.50 -26.11 -18.17
C ILE A 578 -31.24 -27.09 -17.02
N LEU A 579 -30.53 -26.64 -15.99
CA LEU A 579 -30.38 -27.37 -14.73
C LEU A 579 -31.58 -27.12 -13.80
N ARG A 580 -32.24 -28.20 -13.38
CA ARG A 580 -33.31 -28.15 -12.38
C ARG A 580 -33.10 -29.16 -11.25
N ALA A 581 -33.61 -28.84 -10.06
CA ALA A 581 -33.70 -29.75 -8.93
C ALA A 581 -35.02 -30.57 -8.99
N LEU A 582 -35.01 -31.70 -9.69
CA LEU A 582 -36.19 -32.56 -9.86
C LEU A 582 -36.12 -33.81 -8.96
N ARG A 583 -37.24 -34.52 -8.77
CA ARG A 583 -37.27 -35.73 -7.95
C ARG A 583 -36.21 -36.75 -8.40
N CYS A 584 -35.44 -37.28 -7.46
CA CYS A 584 -34.41 -38.28 -7.76
C CYS A 584 -35.04 -39.57 -8.33
N ARG A 585 -34.48 -40.07 -9.43
CA ARG A 585 -34.90 -41.29 -10.12
C ARG A 585 -33.69 -42.20 -10.33
N LYS A 586 -33.79 -43.43 -9.85
CA LYS A 586 -32.73 -44.44 -10.04
C LYS A 586 -32.59 -44.75 -11.53
N GLY A 587 -31.38 -44.63 -12.08
CA GLY A 587 -31.10 -44.92 -13.49
C GLY A 587 -31.36 -43.76 -14.47
N ASP A 588 -31.74 -42.57 -14.01
CA ASP A 588 -31.86 -41.40 -14.90
C ASP A 588 -30.47 -40.79 -15.16
N GLU A 589 -29.92 -41.00 -16.36
CA GLU A 589 -28.58 -40.52 -16.75
C GLU A 589 -28.44 -39.00 -16.68
N ARG A 590 -29.56 -38.26 -16.82
CA ARG A 590 -29.59 -36.79 -16.71
C ARG A 590 -29.33 -36.31 -15.28
N GLN A 591 -29.37 -37.22 -14.31
CA GLN A 591 -29.12 -36.96 -12.90
C GLN A 591 -27.74 -37.41 -12.44
N LEU A 592 -26.92 -38.00 -13.32
CA LEU A 592 -25.65 -38.59 -12.97
C LEU A 592 -24.49 -37.61 -13.23
N TRP A 593 -23.66 -37.37 -12.21
CA TRP A 593 -22.57 -36.40 -12.26
C TRP A 593 -21.26 -37.02 -11.79
N ARG A 594 -20.15 -36.57 -12.39
CA ARG A 594 -18.77 -36.87 -11.96
C ARG A 594 -18.23 -35.69 -11.18
N ILE A 595 -17.50 -35.98 -10.11
CA ILE A 595 -16.81 -34.99 -9.29
C ILE A 595 -15.32 -35.22 -9.42
N THR A 596 -14.63 -34.18 -9.86
CA THR A 596 -13.17 -34.16 -9.98
C THR A 596 -12.62 -33.21 -8.94
N TYR A 597 -11.70 -33.68 -8.10
CA TYR A 597 -11.02 -32.81 -7.15
C TYR A 597 -9.88 -32.08 -7.87
N PHE A 598 -9.76 -30.78 -7.63
CA PHE A 598 -8.53 -30.08 -7.98
C PHE A 598 -7.42 -30.61 -7.07
N LYS A 599 -6.26 -30.97 -7.65
CA LYS A 599 -5.09 -31.36 -6.84
C LYS A 599 -4.63 -30.12 -6.08
N ASN A 600 -4.53 -30.25 -4.75
CA ASN A 600 -3.93 -29.24 -3.87
C ASN A 600 -2.45 -29.03 -4.19
#